data_AF-A0A0S4JQV9-F1
#
_entry.id   AF-A0A0S4JQV9-F1
#
_cell.length_a   1.000
_cell.length_b   1.000
_cell.length_c   1.000
_cell.angle_alpha   90.00
_cell.angle_beta   90.00
_cell.angle_gamma   90.00
#
_symmetry.space_group_name_H-M   'P 1'
#
loop_
_entity.id
_entity.type
_entity.pdbx_description
1 polymer ?
#
loop_
_entity_poly.entity_id
_entity_poly.type
_entity_poly.pdbx_seq_one_letter_code
_entity_poly.pdbx_strand_id
1 'polypeptide(L)'
;MFIAPEYAAGDTGPTTASDVFSFGMTMWFALVPQGTDHGLGKTDIQVGRALDKGRRPPVTTIDPTYVDLIERCWAEEPSNRPSMNEVEEALRNLVASSEEPQPTPSMRLWSTLLKPYGVDDACQALQYRQHEHIFLSDAILDATHPCFQLIHRVTGSLCDKIQRIVIVGTHDPTANAFVTLHAAEINSRAVNPFLRVDNPTDAASVAGLNRLKQTFIPVAVAPGEPLPSARLLFAWHGTSPDRVAAVCRDGPRSLRTTDCGYFGAGSYFALEAAYALRYSRPDPASGECAVILYAVSVSQARVITPERDYREVEDPSTPHLHGFSRYCSGDPDTAVALAPRCDAHFIPVKCYGRTHPLTGRATPRDVDYQAVDESSGTAEGHELVIGNHHRCIPVAVVYFKI
;
A
#
# COMPACT_ATOMS: atom_id res chain seq x y z
N MET A 1 26.41 -22.92 37.98
CA MET A 1 24.93 -22.71 37.95
C MET A 1 24.21 -23.76 37.10
N PHE A 2 24.54 -23.91 35.81
CA PHE A 2 23.80 -24.79 34.89
C PHE A 2 24.02 -26.29 35.10
N ILE A 3 25.09 -26.70 35.79
CA ILE A 3 25.41 -28.10 36.10
C ILE A 3 24.31 -28.71 36.99
N ALA A 4 23.83 -29.89 36.60
CA ALA A 4 22.78 -30.64 37.28
C ALA A 4 23.24 -31.21 38.65
N PRO A 5 22.34 -31.41 39.63
CA PRO A 5 22.71 -31.82 40.98
C PRO A 5 23.32 -33.22 41.06
N GLU A 6 22.94 -34.16 40.18
CA GLU A 6 23.38 -35.56 40.23
C GLU A 6 24.90 -35.75 40.08
N TYR A 7 25.62 -34.81 39.45
CA TYR A 7 27.10 -34.82 39.39
C TYR A 7 27.76 -34.71 40.78
N ALA A 8 27.03 -34.29 41.82
CA ALA A 8 27.53 -34.29 43.20
C ALA A 8 27.52 -35.69 43.85
N ALA A 9 26.75 -36.64 43.32
CA ALA A 9 26.61 -38.00 43.87
C ALA A 9 27.70 -38.97 43.39
N GLY A 10 28.36 -38.68 42.27
CA GLY A 10 29.46 -39.48 41.71
C GLY A 10 29.74 -39.13 40.25
N ASP A 11 30.84 -39.65 39.71
CA ASP A 11 31.18 -39.48 38.30
C ASP A 11 30.46 -40.53 37.44
N THR A 12 29.29 -40.17 36.93
CA THR A 12 28.49 -40.94 35.97
C THR A 12 28.69 -40.49 34.51
N GLY A 13 29.51 -39.46 34.28
CA GLY A 13 29.59 -38.76 32.99
C GLY A 13 28.33 -37.98 32.62
N PRO A 14 28.35 -37.23 31.50
CA PRO A 14 27.21 -36.46 31.04
C PRO A 14 26.07 -37.32 30.51
N THR A 15 24.84 -36.90 30.80
CA THR A 15 23.60 -37.57 30.36
C THR A 15 22.64 -36.58 29.71
N THR A 16 21.77 -37.07 28.83
CA THR A 16 20.72 -36.25 28.19
C THR A 16 19.81 -35.56 29.20
N ALA A 17 19.51 -36.20 30.34
CA ALA A 17 18.74 -35.59 31.42
C ALA A 17 19.51 -34.44 32.11
N SER A 18 20.85 -34.48 32.13
CA SER A 18 21.68 -33.37 32.63
C SER A 18 21.80 -32.21 31.64
N ASP A 19 21.71 -32.49 30.33
CA ASP A 19 21.59 -31.47 29.28
C ASP A 19 20.24 -30.75 29.36
N VAL A 20 19.15 -31.50 29.57
CA VAL A 20 17.79 -30.94 29.78
C VAL A 20 17.74 -30.03 31.01
N PHE A 21 18.39 -30.44 32.12
CA PHE A 21 18.53 -29.58 33.30
C PHE A 21 19.29 -28.29 32.98
N SER A 22 20.41 -28.41 32.27
CA SER A 22 21.23 -27.27 31.82
C SER A 22 20.42 -26.33 30.92
N PHE A 23 19.55 -26.87 30.06
CA PHE A 23 18.64 -26.13 29.21
C PHE A 23 17.54 -25.41 30.01
N GLY A 24 16.91 -26.06 30.99
CA GLY A 24 15.93 -25.42 31.88
C GLY A 24 16.51 -24.24 32.67
N MET A 25 17.72 -24.41 33.21
CA MET A 25 18.47 -23.31 33.84
C MET A 25 18.85 -22.20 32.86
N THR A 26 19.05 -22.52 31.58
CA THR A 26 19.33 -21.56 30.50
C THR A 26 18.07 -20.79 30.08
N MET A 27 16.91 -21.47 29.95
CA MET A 27 15.62 -20.84 29.73
C MET A 27 15.31 -19.82 30.82
N TRP A 28 15.47 -20.19 32.10
CA TRP A 28 15.29 -19.27 33.22
C TRP A 28 16.20 -18.04 33.08
N PHE A 29 17.50 -18.25 32.82
CA PHE A 29 18.47 -17.17 32.69
C PHE A 29 18.19 -16.23 31.49
N ALA A 30 17.61 -16.74 30.42
CA ALA A 30 17.24 -15.96 29.24
C ALA A 30 15.92 -15.18 29.39
N LEU A 31 15.01 -15.65 30.25
CA LEU A 31 13.66 -15.08 30.40
C LEU A 31 13.52 -14.11 31.59
N VAL A 32 14.40 -14.16 32.59
CA VAL A 32 14.38 -13.17 33.69
C VAL A 32 15.01 -11.82 33.30
N PRO A 33 14.56 -10.70 33.90
CA PRO A 33 15.21 -9.40 33.72
C PRO A 33 16.70 -9.41 34.07
N GLN A 34 17.51 -8.69 33.29
CA GLN A 34 18.96 -8.62 33.49
C GLN A 34 19.31 -8.13 34.90
N GLY A 35 20.12 -8.91 35.63
CA GLY A 35 20.52 -8.61 37.00
C GLY A 35 19.63 -9.22 38.09
N THR A 36 18.63 -10.04 37.73
CA THR A 36 17.84 -10.83 38.68
C THR A 36 18.74 -11.75 39.53
N ASP A 37 18.62 -11.66 40.86
CA ASP A 37 19.33 -12.57 41.77
C ASP A 37 18.69 -13.97 41.72
N HIS A 38 19.50 -14.97 41.35
CA HIS A 38 19.09 -16.37 41.33
C HIS A 38 19.00 -17.00 42.73
N GLY A 39 19.48 -16.33 43.78
CA GLY A 39 19.28 -16.70 45.19
C GLY A 39 20.00 -17.97 45.66
N LEU A 40 20.82 -18.60 44.81
CA LEU A 40 21.53 -19.86 45.10
C LEU A 40 22.87 -19.66 45.82
N GLY A 41 23.42 -18.43 45.84
CA GLY A 41 24.71 -18.10 46.46
C GLY A 41 25.66 -17.39 45.49
N LYS A 42 26.83 -16.97 45.98
CA LYS A 42 27.81 -16.14 45.24
C LYS A 42 29.05 -16.89 44.76
N THR A 43 29.17 -18.18 45.05
CA THR A 43 30.26 -19.05 44.58
C THR A 43 29.71 -20.39 44.12
N ASP A 44 30.38 -21.07 43.18
CA ASP A 44 29.88 -22.34 42.64
C ASP A 44 29.67 -23.43 43.70
N ILE A 45 30.47 -23.43 44.76
CA ILE A 45 30.30 -24.33 45.92
C ILE A 45 28.99 -24.04 46.66
N GLN A 46 28.60 -22.77 46.79
CA GLN A 46 27.30 -22.40 47.38
C GLN A 46 26.14 -22.77 46.46
N VAL A 47 26.29 -22.49 45.16
CA VAL A 47 25.26 -22.77 44.14
C VAL A 47 25.01 -24.28 44.01
N GLY A 48 26.07 -25.09 43.91
CA GLY A 48 25.95 -26.56 43.89
C GLY A 48 25.23 -27.09 45.13
N ARG A 49 25.65 -26.68 46.33
CA ARG A 49 25.00 -27.01 47.63
C ARG A 49 23.58 -26.47 47.79
N ALA A 50 23.12 -25.57 46.92
CA ALA A 50 21.74 -25.12 46.87
C ALA A 50 20.91 -26.01 45.94
N LEU A 51 21.42 -26.32 44.74
CA LEU A 51 20.78 -27.20 43.76
C LEU A 51 20.60 -28.64 44.28
N ASP A 52 21.64 -29.16 44.97
CA ASP A 52 21.71 -30.41 45.75
C ASP A 52 20.66 -30.50 46.87
N LYS A 53 20.13 -29.35 47.32
CA LYS A 53 19.06 -29.26 48.34
C LYS A 53 17.71 -28.89 47.71
N GLY A 54 17.48 -29.29 46.47
CA GLY A 54 16.25 -29.01 45.72
C GLY A 54 15.98 -27.52 45.42
N ARG A 55 16.85 -26.58 45.84
CA ARG A 55 16.60 -25.15 45.59
C ARG A 55 16.75 -24.84 44.11
N ARG A 56 15.90 -23.95 43.61
CA ARG A 56 15.94 -23.43 42.22
C ARG A 56 15.83 -21.89 42.22
N PRO A 57 16.22 -21.23 41.12
CA PRO A 57 16.01 -19.79 40.94
C PRO A 57 14.51 -19.40 40.95
N PRO A 58 14.16 -18.14 41.30
CA PRO A 58 12.77 -17.71 41.39
C PRO A 58 12.14 -17.48 40.00
N VAL A 59 11.01 -18.14 39.73
CA VAL A 59 10.25 -18.01 38.46
C VAL A 59 9.26 -16.82 38.44
N THR A 60 9.14 -16.05 39.52
CA THR A 60 8.10 -15.01 39.73
C THR A 60 8.16 -13.79 38.81
N THR A 61 9.14 -13.72 37.91
CA THR A 61 9.28 -12.65 36.90
C THR A 61 9.21 -13.18 35.46
N ILE A 62 9.04 -14.50 35.29
CA ILE A 62 8.88 -15.16 34.00
C ILE A 62 7.38 -15.21 33.65
N ASP A 63 7.07 -15.13 32.36
CA ASP A 63 5.71 -15.36 31.86
C ASP A 63 5.21 -16.76 32.30
N PRO A 64 4.02 -16.88 32.95
CA PRO A 64 3.50 -18.15 33.47
C PRO A 64 3.44 -19.29 32.46
N THR A 65 3.33 -19.01 31.16
CA THR A 65 3.27 -20.02 30.11
C THR A 65 4.56 -20.84 29.99
N TYR A 66 5.72 -20.27 30.32
CA TYR A 66 7.01 -20.97 30.27
C TYR A 66 7.36 -21.71 31.57
N VAL A 67 6.69 -21.40 32.69
CA VAL A 67 7.10 -21.86 34.03
C VAL A 67 7.06 -23.37 34.17
N ASP A 68 5.97 -24.03 33.76
CA ASP A 68 5.85 -25.50 33.79
C ASP A 68 6.99 -26.20 33.03
N LEU A 69 7.36 -25.69 31.85
CA LEU A 69 8.42 -26.29 31.04
C LEU A 69 9.79 -26.12 31.71
N ILE A 70 10.08 -24.95 32.28
CA ILE A 70 11.31 -24.71 33.06
C ILE A 70 11.36 -25.64 34.27
N GLU A 71 10.24 -25.77 35.00
CA GLU A 71 10.18 -26.56 36.24
C GLU A 71 10.32 -28.06 35.99
N ARG A 72 9.74 -28.57 34.89
CA ARG A 72 9.98 -29.95 34.43
C ARG A 72 11.41 -30.17 33.95
N CYS A 73 12.02 -29.22 33.25
CA CYS A 73 13.41 -29.34 32.79
C CYS A 73 14.41 -29.43 33.95
N TRP A 74 14.24 -28.62 35.01
CA TRP A 74 15.16 -28.62 36.15
C TRP A 74 14.76 -29.53 37.32
N ALA A 75 13.87 -30.51 37.09
CA ALA A 75 13.41 -31.45 38.11
C ALA A 75 14.58 -32.13 38.84
N GLU A 76 14.43 -32.39 40.13
CA GLU A 76 15.49 -32.96 40.98
C GLU A 76 15.92 -34.35 40.48
N GLU A 77 14.98 -35.29 40.49
CA GLU A 77 15.13 -36.63 39.93
C GLU A 77 15.29 -36.58 38.39
N PRO A 78 16.41 -37.05 37.81
CA PRO A 78 16.65 -37.01 36.36
C PRO A 78 15.59 -37.72 35.51
N SER A 79 14.96 -38.79 36.02
CA SER A 79 13.91 -39.52 35.28
C SER A 79 12.56 -38.79 35.19
N ASN A 80 12.37 -37.70 35.93
CA ASN A 80 11.19 -36.83 35.82
C ASN A 80 11.39 -35.67 34.82
N ARG A 81 12.56 -35.54 34.20
CA ARG A 81 12.87 -34.50 33.21
C ARG A 81 12.38 -34.93 31.82
N PRO A 82 11.80 -34.02 31.01
CA PRO A 82 11.34 -34.34 29.66
C PRO A 82 12.52 -34.66 28.73
N SER A 83 12.27 -35.37 27.63
CA SER A 83 13.24 -35.46 26.53
C SER A 83 13.35 -34.11 25.80
N MET A 84 14.49 -33.83 25.15
CA MET A 84 14.65 -32.60 24.36
C MET A 84 13.63 -32.48 23.21
N ASN A 85 13.05 -33.59 22.73
CA ASN A 85 11.98 -33.57 21.73
C ASN A 85 10.67 -33.00 22.32
N GLU A 86 10.31 -33.40 23.55
CA GLU A 86 9.14 -32.86 24.26
C GLU A 86 9.36 -31.39 24.67
N VAL A 87 10.61 -30.99 24.94
CA VAL A 87 10.99 -29.58 25.14
C VAL A 87 10.82 -28.78 23.86
N GLU A 88 11.27 -29.30 22.70
CA GLU A 88 11.09 -28.66 21.40
C GLU A 88 9.60 -28.51 21.05
N GLU A 89 8.82 -29.57 21.21
CA GLU A 89 7.37 -29.56 20.93
C GLU A 89 6.63 -28.57 21.84
N ALA A 90 6.94 -28.55 23.15
CA ALA A 90 6.37 -27.59 24.08
C ALA A 90 6.73 -26.13 23.71
N LEU A 91 7.99 -25.85 23.33
CA LEU A 91 8.39 -24.53 22.87
C LEU A 91 7.69 -24.11 21.57
N ARG A 92 7.53 -25.03 20.60
CA ARG A 92 6.79 -24.76 19.35
C ARG A 92 5.33 -24.41 19.62
N ASN A 93 4.67 -25.15 20.51
CA ASN A 93 3.29 -24.90 20.91
C ASN A 93 3.14 -23.58 21.66
N LEU A 94 4.09 -23.25 22.56
CA LEU A 94 4.12 -21.96 23.26
C LEU A 94 4.25 -20.79 22.27
N VAL A 95 5.23 -20.83 21.36
CA VAL A 95 5.42 -19.80 20.34
C VAL A 95 4.15 -19.62 19.49
N ALA A 96 3.59 -20.71 18.97
CA ALA A 96 2.36 -20.65 18.16
C ALA A 96 1.13 -20.14 18.94
N SER A 97 1.07 -20.34 20.26
CA SER A 97 0.02 -19.78 21.12
C SER A 97 0.23 -18.31 21.49
N SER A 98 1.45 -17.79 21.30
CA SER A 98 1.85 -16.41 21.60
C SER A 98 1.92 -15.49 20.36
N GLU A 99 1.59 -16.00 19.17
CA GLU A 99 1.36 -15.14 18.01
C GLU A 99 0.09 -14.31 18.25
N GLU A 100 0.25 -13.01 18.51
CA GLU A 100 -0.85 -12.06 18.30
C GLU A 100 -1.38 -12.24 16.86
N PRO A 101 -2.70 -12.22 16.64
CA PRO A 101 -3.28 -12.49 15.33
C PRO A 101 -2.70 -11.53 14.30
N GLN A 102 -1.94 -12.08 13.34
CA GLN A 102 -1.19 -11.34 12.32
C GLN A 102 -2.02 -10.15 11.79
N PRO A 103 -1.54 -8.91 11.92
CA PRO A 103 -2.35 -7.74 11.60
C PRO A 103 -2.80 -7.78 10.15
N THR A 104 -4.12 -7.82 9.95
CA THR A 104 -4.74 -7.93 8.63
C THR A 104 -5.13 -6.55 8.08
N PRO A 105 -5.20 -6.40 6.75
CA PRO A 105 -5.70 -5.17 6.15
C PRO A 105 -7.20 -4.99 6.36
N SER A 106 -7.63 -3.73 6.43
CA SER A 106 -9.05 -3.38 6.51
C SER A 106 -9.78 -3.75 5.23
N MET A 107 -10.69 -4.71 5.35
CA MET A 107 -11.60 -5.10 4.27
C MET A 107 -12.69 -4.06 3.98
N ARG A 108 -12.77 -2.95 4.75
CA ARG A 108 -13.86 -1.97 4.66
C ARG A 108 -13.99 -1.32 3.27
N LEU A 109 -12.89 -1.06 2.57
CA LEU A 109 -12.96 -0.53 1.19
C LEU A 109 -13.66 -1.53 0.25
N TRP A 110 -13.27 -2.80 0.34
CA TRP A 110 -13.76 -3.88 -0.51
C TRP A 110 -15.22 -4.21 -0.20
N SER A 111 -15.58 -4.39 1.07
CA SER A 111 -16.95 -4.75 1.49
C SER A 111 -17.97 -3.60 1.41
N THR A 112 -17.54 -2.36 1.16
CA THR A 112 -18.43 -1.20 0.96
C THR A 112 -18.42 -0.67 -0.48
N LEU A 113 -17.34 -0.01 -0.91
CA LEU A 113 -17.32 0.76 -2.16
C LEU A 113 -16.95 -0.08 -3.39
N LEU A 114 -16.12 -1.12 -3.23
CA LEU A 114 -15.70 -2.00 -4.34
C LEU A 114 -16.49 -3.33 -4.40
N LYS A 115 -17.48 -3.50 -3.52
CA LYS A 115 -18.30 -4.72 -3.41
C LYS A 115 -18.91 -5.22 -4.73
N PRO A 116 -19.32 -4.37 -5.69
CA PRO A 116 -19.86 -4.83 -6.97
C PRO A 116 -18.88 -5.63 -7.86
N TYR A 117 -17.59 -5.70 -7.49
CA TYR A 117 -16.63 -6.59 -8.14
C TYR A 117 -16.59 -8.01 -7.56
N GLY A 118 -17.16 -8.26 -6.36
CA GLY A 118 -17.27 -9.60 -5.77
C GLY A 118 -15.93 -10.28 -5.49
N VAL A 119 -14.93 -9.51 -5.06
CA VAL A 119 -13.57 -9.99 -4.74
C VAL A 119 -13.21 -9.84 -3.26
N ASP A 120 -14.15 -9.43 -2.40
CA ASP A 120 -13.91 -9.20 -0.97
C ASP A 120 -13.44 -10.48 -0.25
N ASP A 121 -14.13 -11.61 -0.41
CA ASP A 121 -13.69 -12.90 0.15
C ASP A 121 -12.31 -13.32 -0.37
N ALA A 122 -12.04 -13.12 -1.67
CA ALA A 122 -10.76 -13.47 -2.29
C ALA A 122 -9.62 -12.58 -1.80
N CYS A 123 -9.85 -11.28 -1.63
CA CYS A 123 -8.89 -10.35 -1.04
C CYS A 123 -8.66 -10.64 0.46
N GLN A 124 -9.66 -11.13 1.20
CA GLN A 124 -9.51 -11.52 2.60
C GLN A 124 -8.73 -12.84 2.79
N ALA A 125 -8.81 -13.76 1.83
CA ALA A 125 -8.11 -15.04 1.87
C ALA A 125 -6.60 -14.97 1.54
N LEU A 126 -6.12 -13.84 1.02
CA LEU A 126 -4.70 -13.64 0.68
C LEU A 126 -3.82 -13.61 1.94
N GLN A 127 -2.61 -14.16 1.81
CA GLN A 127 -1.54 -13.95 2.79
C GLN A 127 -0.93 -12.56 2.60
N TYR A 128 -0.79 -11.81 3.69
CA TYR A 128 -0.27 -10.44 3.69
C TYR A 128 0.99 -10.31 4.55
N ARG A 129 1.87 -9.40 4.14
CA ARG A 129 3.04 -8.97 4.89
C ARG A 129 2.86 -7.49 5.23
N GLN A 130 2.90 -7.13 6.51
CA GLN A 130 2.86 -5.74 6.93
C GLN A 130 4.16 -5.02 6.53
N HIS A 131 4.04 -3.79 6.04
CA HIS A 131 5.15 -2.89 5.76
C HIS A 131 4.77 -1.50 6.30
N GLU A 132 5.22 -1.22 7.52
CA GLU A 132 4.83 -0.05 8.32
C GLU A 132 3.30 0.06 8.46
N HIS A 133 2.62 0.96 7.75
CA HIS A 133 1.15 1.13 7.80
C HIS A 133 0.41 0.66 6.55
N ILE A 134 1.06 -0.10 5.66
CA ILE A 134 0.39 -0.83 4.56
C ILE A 134 0.60 -2.34 4.67
N PHE A 135 -0.18 -3.08 3.91
CA PHE A 135 -0.08 -4.53 3.77
C PHE A 135 0.10 -4.87 2.30
N LEU A 136 1.05 -5.76 1.99
CA LEU A 136 1.28 -6.25 0.64
C LEU A 136 1.00 -7.75 0.61
N SER A 137 0.15 -8.21 -0.31
CA SER A 137 -0.11 -9.64 -0.46
C SER A 137 1.12 -10.37 -1.01
N ASP A 138 1.13 -11.69 -0.84
CA ASP A 138 1.95 -12.54 -1.71
C ASP A 138 1.53 -12.38 -3.19
N ALA A 139 2.46 -12.68 -4.10
CA ALA A 139 2.29 -12.40 -5.53
C ALA A 139 1.32 -13.39 -6.20
N ILE A 140 0.22 -12.87 -6.73
CA ILE A 140 -0.79 -13.62 -7.48
C ILE A 140 -0.27 -13.83 -8.91
N LEU A 141 -0.01 -15.09 -9.26
CA LEU A 141 0.40 -15.56 -10.59
C LEU A 141 -0.73 -16.26 -11.36
N ASP A 142 -1.72 -16.79 -10.63
CA ASP A 142 -2.85 -17.51 -11.21
C ASP A 142 -3.84 -16.54 -11.89
N ALA A 143 -3.91 -16.63 -13.22
CA ALA A 143 -4.82 -15.83 -14.03
C ALA A 143 -6.30 -16.11 -13.75
N THR A 144 -6.65 -17.25 -13.14
CA THR A 144 -8.04 -17.59 -12.77
C THR A 144 -8.48 -16.99 -11.43
N HIS A 145 -7.54 -16.49 -10.62
CA HIS A 145 -7.83 -15.91 -9.31
C HIS A 145 -8.77 -14.68 -9.43
N PRO A 146 -9.80 -14.51 -8.59
CA PRO A 146 -10.78 -13.42 -8.74
C PRO A 146 -10.15 -12.02 -8.78
N CYS A 147 -9.15 -11.77 -7.93
CA CYS A 147 -8.42 -10.50 -7.93
C CYS A 147 -7.59 -10.31 -9.22
N PHE A 148 -7.06 -11.38 -9.83
CA PHE A 148 -6.36 -11.29 -11.11
C PHE A 148 -7.35 -10.93 -12.22
N GLN A 149 -8.51 -11.61 -12.28
CA GLN A 149 -9.57 -11.33 -13.25
C GLN A 149 -10.13 -9.89 -13.15
N LEU A 150 -10.24 -9.34 -11.94
CA LEU A 150 -10.58 -7.92 -11.74
C LEU A 150 -9.52 -7.01 -12.38
N ILE A 151 -8.25 -7.19 -12.00
CA ILE A 151 -7.14 -6.36 -12.48
C ILE A 151 -6.95 -6.46 -13.99
N HIS A 152 -7.01 -7.67 -14.55
CA HIS A 152 -6.97 -7.93 -15.99
C HIS A 152 -8.05 -7.13 -16.73
N ARG A 153 -9.28 -7.05 -16.18
CA ARG A 153 -10.38 -6.28 -16.78
C ARG A 153 -10.14 -4.77 -16.78
N VAL A 154 -9.55 -4.22 -15.71
CA VAL A 154 -9.31 -2.75 -15.60
C VAL A 154 -7.99 -2.30 -16.22
N THR A 155 -7.07 -3.23 -16.50
CA THR A 155 -5.77 -2.97 -17.14
C THR A 155 -5.91 -2.62 -18.63
N GLY A 156 -6.99 -3.05 -19.28
CA GLY A 156 -7.23 -2.79 -20.71
C GLY A 156 -6.17 -3.44 -21.60
N SER A 157 -5.62 -2.69 -22.56
CA SER A 157 -4.74 -3.19 -23.62
C SER A 157 -3.38 -3.76 -23.17
N LEU A 158 -3.06 -3.71 -21.87
CA LEU A 158 -1.86 -4.37 -21.30
C LEU A 158 -2.17 -5.69 -20.57
N CYS A 159 -3.41 -6.19 -20.58
CA CYS A 159 -3.80 -7.37 -19.79
C CYS A 159 -2.89 -8.59 -20.03
N ASP A 160 -2.53 -8.85 -21.29
CA ASP A 160 -1.71 -9.99 -21.70
C ASP A 160 -0.22 -9.85 -21.31
N LYS A 161 0.20 -8.67 -20.80
CA LYS A 161 1.57 -8.39 -20.34
C LYS A 161 1.74 -8.49 -18.83
N ILE A 162 0.66 -8.68 -18.06
CA ILE A 162 0.70 -8.87 -16.61
C ILE A 162 1.55 -10.11 -16.29
N GLN A 163 2.59 -9.95 -15.47
CA GLN A 163 3.39 -11.08 -14.96
C GLN A 163 2.88 -11.54 -13.60
N ARG A 164 2.56 -10.58 -12.72
CA ARG A 164 2.11 -10.82 -11.34
C ARG A 164 1.40 -9.61 -10.77
N ILE A 165 0.52 -9.88 -9.81
CA ILE A 165 -0.24 -8.86 -9.07
C ILE A 165 0.06 -8.99 -7.57
N VAL A 166 0.19 -7.86 -6.89
CA VAL A 166 0.23 -7.78 -5.42
C VAL A 166 -0.96 -6.92 -5.00
N ILE A 167 -1.86 -7.43 -4.17
CA ILE A 167 -2.96 -6.65 -3.60
C ILE A 167 -2.40 -5.79 -2.46
N VAL A 168 -2.83 -4.53 -2.43
CA VAL A 168 -2.41 -3.56 -1.42
C VAL A 168 -3.56 -3.35 -0.44
N GLY A 169 -3.29 -3.61 0.83
CA GLY A 169 -4.19 -3.35 1.94
C GLY A 169 -3.72 -2.18 2.79
N THR A 170 -4.64 -1.61 3.58
CA THR A 170 -4.37 -0.50 4.51
C THR A 170 -5.00 -0.76 5.86
N HIS A 171 -4.48 -0.12 6.92
CA HIS A 171 -5.05 -0.19 8.26
C HIS A 171 -6.44 0.47 8.36
N ASP A 172 -7.27 0.03 9.31
CA ASP A 172 -8.65 0.51 9.51
C ASP A 172 -8.78 2.03 9.53
N PRO A 173 -8.02 2.81 10.33
CA PRO A 173 -8.13 4.27 10.30
C PRO A 173 -8.00 4.91 8.90
N THR A 174 -7.17 4.37 8.00
CA THR A 174 -7.05 4.89 6.62
C THR A 174 -8.25 4.52 5.74
N ALA A 175 -8.69 3.25 5.77
CA ALA A 175 -9.89 2.83 5.04
C ALA A 175 -11.17 3.53 5.57
N ASN A 176 -11.25 3.71 6.89
CA ASN A 176 -12.31 4.46 7.59
C ASN A 176 -12.33 5.92 7.14
N ALA A 177 -11.16 6.58 7.10
CA ALA A 177 -11.05 7.96 6.64
C ALA A 177 -11.48 8.11 5.18
N PHE A 178 -10.98 7.25 4.28
CA PHE A 178 -11.33 7.25 2.86
C PHE A 178 -12.85 7.12 2.64
N VAL A 179 -13.49 6.10 3.22
CA VAL A 179 -14.92 5.83 3.05
C VAL A 179 -15.77 6.95 3.67
N THR A 180 -15.37 7.47 4.84
CA THR A 180 -16.12 8.54 5.54
C THR A 180 -16.01 9.88 4.80
N LEU A 181 -14.81 10.24 4.32
CA LEU A 181 -14.59 11.46 3.54
C LEU A 181 -15.35 11.41 2.20
N HIS A 182 -15.35 10.26 1.51
CA HIS A 182 -16.13 10.06 0.29
C HIS A 182 -17.62 10.35 0.53
N ALA A 183 -18.23 9.71 1.52
CA ALA A 183 -19.64 9.91 1.87
C ALA A 183 -19.95 11.36 2.29
N ALA A 184 -19.09 11.96 3.12
CA ALA A 184 -19.26 13.32 3.62
C ALA A 184 -19.18 14.39 2.51
N GLU A 185 -18.26 14.24 1.55
CA GLU A 185 -18.11 15.18 0.44
C GLU A 185 -19.25 15.06 -0.59
N ILE A 186 -19.69 13.84 -0.93
CA ILE A 186 -20.84 13.62 -1.82
C ILE A 186 -22.10 14.23 -1.19
N ASN A 187 -22.37 13.97 0.10
CA ASN A 187 -23.50 14.58 0.82
C ASN A 187 -23.40 16.12 0.85
N SER A 188 -22.22 16.65 1.17
CA SER A 188 -22.01 18.10 1.28
C SER A 188 -22.24 18.84 -0.05
N ARG A 189 -21.81 18.27 -1.19
CA ARG A 189 -22.09 18.85 -2.52
C ARG A 189 -23.52 18.59 -3.00
N ALA A 190 -24.19 17.56 -2.48
CA ALA A 190 -25.62 17.35 -2.70
C ALA A 190 -26.45 18.43 -1.99
N VAL A 191 -26.19 18.74 -0.72
CA VAL A 191 -26.99 19.71 0.06
C VAL A 191 -26.59 21.18 -0.12
N ASN A 192 -25.33 21.49 -0.47
CA ASN A 192 -24.84 22.86 -0.58
C ASN A 192 -24.47 23.24 -2.03
N PRO A 193 -25.29 24.07 -2.72
CA PRO A 193 -24.99 24.56 -4.07
C PRO A 193 -23.66 25.31 -4.20
N PHE A 194 -23.21 26.05 -3.17
CA PHE A 194 -21.94 26.78 -3.20
C PHE A 194 -20.69 25.89 -3.16
N LEU A 195 -20.86 24.57 -2.96
CA LEU A 195 -19.80 23.56 -3.08
C LEU A 195 -19.84 22.82 -4.43
N ARG A 196 -20.78 23.18 -5.32
CA ARG A 196 -20.80 22.71 -6.70
C ARG A 196 -19.95 23.67 -7.55
N VAL A 197 -19.36 23.13 -8.60
CA VAL A 197 -18.76 23.93 -9.69
C VAL A 197 -19.74 23.85 -10.85
N ASP A 198 -19.92 24.96 -11.56
CA ASP A 198 -20.77 24.99 -12.74
C ASP A 198 -20.27 23.99 -13.79
N ASN A 199 -21.20 23.30 -14.45
CA ASN A 199 -20.84 22.44 -15.56
C ASN A 199 -20.27 23.31 -16.70
N PRO A 200 -19.20 22.87 -17.39
CA PRO A 200 -18.72 23.58 -18.56
C PRO A 200 -19.79 23.64 -19.64
N THR A 201 -19.77 24.71 -20.43
CA THR A 201 -20.64 24.90 -21.61
C THR A 201 -19.90 24.70 -22.93
N ASP A 202 -18.57 24.66 -22.91
CA ASP A 202 -17.75 24.32 -24.08
C ASP A 202 -17.84 22.81 -24.39
N ALA A 203 -18.00 22.48 -25.68
CA ALA A 203 -18.32 21.13 -26.12
C ALA A 203 -17.23 20.10 -25.73
N ALA A 204 -15.96 20.44 -25.96
CA ALA A 204 -14.81 19.63 -25.58
C ALA A 204 -14.81 19.24 -24.08
N SER A 205 -15.10 20.20 -23.18
CA SER A 205 -15.20 19.89 -21.74
C SER A 205 -16.47 19.13 -21.36
N VAL A 206 -17.58 19.32 -22.08
CA VAL A 206 -18.81 18.52 -21.89
C VAL A 206 -18.59 17.07 -22.34
N ALA A 207 -18.01 16.86 -23.52
CA ALA A 207 -17.65 15.54 -24.05
C ALA A 207 -16.68 14.82 -23.09
N GLY A 208 -15.62 15.51 -22.65
CA GLY A 208 -14.68 14.98 -21.68
C GLY A 208 -15.35 14.62 -20.35
N LEU A 209 -16.16 15.50 -19.77
CA LEU A 209 -16.87 15.24 -18.51
C LEU A 209 -17.91 14.11 -18.64
N ASN A 210 -18.43 13.87 -19.84
CA ASN A 210 -19.32 12.73 -20.11
C ASN A 210 -18.54 11.41 -20.22
N ARG A 211 -17.35 11.38 -20.83
CA ARG A 211 -16.47 10.21 -20.79
C ARG A 211 -16.02 9.88 -19.37
N LEU A 212 -15.64 10.87 -18.56
CA LEU A 212 -15.29 10.65 -17.15
C LEU A 212 -16.39 9.87 -16.40
N LYS A 213 -17.66 10.27 -16.57
CA LYS A 213 -18.81 9.61 -15.92
C LYS A 213 -18.96 8.13 -16.29
N GLN A 214 -18.53 7.73 -17.49
CA GLN A 214 -18.56 6.33 -17.96
C GLN A 214 -17.46 5.48 -17.31
N THR A 215 -16.41 6.10 -16.76
CA THR A 215 -15.30 5.42 -16.08
C THR A 215 -15.49 5.27 -14.57
N PHE A 216 -16.56 5.83 -14.00
CA PHE A 216 -16.88 5.64 -12.59
C PHE A 216 -17.29 4.19 -12.28
N ILE A 217 -16.77 3.67 -11.16
CA ILE A 217 -17.08 2.36 -10.61
C ILE A 217 -18.58 2.33 -10.27
N PRO A 218 -19.35 1.35 -10.78
CA PRO A 218 -20.74 1.18 -10.41
C PRO A 218 -20.82 0.79 -8.93
N VAL A 219 -21.58 1.52 -8.13
CA VAL A 219 -21.88 1.17 -6.73
C VAL A 219 -23.29 0.61 -6.63
N ALA A 220 -23.41 -0.60 -6.10
CA ALA A 220 -24.69 -1.24 -5.85
C ALA A 220 -25.36 -0.68 -4.59
N VAL A 221 -26.65 -0.39 -4.69
CA VAL A 221 -27.53 0.02 -3.59
C VAL A 221 -28.75 -0.92 -3.59
N ALA A 222 -29.61 -0.84 -2.58
CA ALA A 222 -30.84 -1.62 -2.51
C ALA A 222 -31.75 -1.44 -3.76
N PRO A 223 -32.60 -2.42 -4.11
CA PRO A 223 -33.28 -2.43 -5.41
C PRO A 223 -34.24 -1.25 -5.60
N GLY A 224 -33.94 -0.38 -6.57
CA GLY A 224 -34.85 0.67 -7.04
C GLY A 224 -34.16 1.94 -7.51
N GLU A 225 -33.14 2.42 -6.81
CA GLU A 225 -32.53 3.74 -7.07
C GLU A 225 -31.02 3.66 -7.37
N PRO A 226 -30.58 4.07 -8.57
CA PRO A 226 -29.16 4.24 -8.84
C PRO A 226 -28.64 5.50 -8.15
N LEU A 227 -27.62 5.38 -7.30
CA LEU A 227 -26.94 6.54 -6.70
C LEU A 227 -26.29 7.39 -7.82
N PRO A 228 -26.73 8.64 -8.10
CA PRO A 228 -26.24 9.40 -9.26
C PRO A 228 -24.82 9.96 -9.12
N SER A 229 -24.07 9.56 -8.08
CA SER A 229 -22.81 10.21 -7.67
C SER A 229 -21.89 9.33 -6.83
N ALA A 230 -21.83 8.02 -7.10
CA ALA A 230 -20.66 7.22 -6.74
C ALA A 230 -19.46 7.61 -7.62
N ARG A 231 -18.86 8.77 -7.33
CA ARG A 231 -17.74 9.34 -8.11
C ARG A 231 -16.42 8.71 -7.68
N LEU A 232 -16.33 7.39 -7.77
CA LEU A 232 -15.13 6.61 -7.51
C LEU A 232 -14.66 6.05 -8.85
N LEU A 233 -13.36 6.02 -9.14
CA LEU A 233 -12.83 5.25 -10.27
C LEU A 233 -11.47 4.61 -9.96
N PHE A 234 -11.03 3.73 -10.85
CA PHE A 234 -9.69 3.16 -10.82
C PHE A 234 -8.73 4.00 -11.66
N ALA A 235 -7.61 4.41 -11.07
CA ALA A 235 -6.58 5.20 -11.73
C ALA A 235 -5.18 4.63 -11.47
N TRP A 236 -4.32 4.74 -12.47
CA TRP A 236 -2.99 4.12 -12.52
C TRP A 236 -1.89 5.14 -12.26
N HIS A 237 -0.91 4.76 -11.45
CA HIS A 237 0.30 5.53 -11.18
C HIS A 237 1.54 4.70 -11.50
N GLY A 238 2.30 5.12 -12.52
CA GLY A 238 3.58 4.49 -12.86
C GLY A 238 4.69 4.96 -11.94
N THR A 239 5.49 4.02 -11.42
CA THR A 239 6.65 4.35 -10.59
C THR A 239 7.76 3.32 -10.76
N SER A 240 8.94 3.61 -10.22
CA SER A 240 10.06 2.64 -10.24
C SER A 240 9.82 1.55 -9.17
N PRO A 241 10.12 0.27 -9.43
CA PRO A 241 9.86 -0.84 -8.49
C PRO A 241 10.38 -0.62 -7.06
N ASP A 242 11.52 0.05 -6.90
CA ASP A 242 12.11 0.43 -5.61
C ASP A 242 11.29 1.46 -4.81
N ARG A 243 10.36 2.18 -5.46
CA ARG A 243 9.50 3.19 -4.85
C ARG A 243 8.09 2.69 -4.54
N VAL A 244 7.70 1.51 -5.03
CA VAL A 244 6.34 0.98 -4.92
C VAL A 244 5.81 1.01 -3.48
N ALA A 245 6.56 0.45 -2.53
CA ALA A 245 6.12 0.39 -1.14
C ALA A 245 5.92 1.80 -0.54
N ALA A 246 6.85 2.72 -0.78
CA ALA A 246 6.75 4.10 -0.30
C ALA A 246 5.58 4.87 -0.93
N VAL A 247 5.31 4.68 -2.22
CA VAL A 247 4.22 5.38 -2.94
C VAL A 247 2.85 4.81 -2.58
N CYS A 248 2.74 3.50 -2.32
CA CYS A 248 1.56 2.91 -1.70
C CYS A 248 1.33 3.45 -0.28
N ARG A 249 2.40 3.53 0.53
CA ARG A 249 2.36 3.95 1.94
C ARG A 249 2.03 5.44 2.14
N ASP A 250 2.72 6.32 1.43
CA ASP A 250 2.65 7.77 1.63
C ASP A 250 1.59 8.46 0.73
N GLY A 251 1.01 7.67 -0.19
CA GLY A 251 0.27 8.17 -1.35
C GLY A 251 1.20 8.80 -2.40
N PRO A 252 0.72 8.99 -3.64
CA PRO A 252 1.48 9.72 -4.64
C PRO A 252 1.52 11.20 -4.20
N ARG A 253 2.71 11.67 -3.84
CA ARG A 253 2.91 13.06 -3.41
C ARG A 253 2.62 14.03 -4.55
N SER A 254 2.14 15.21 -4.18
CA SER A 254 1.95 16.32 -5.11
C SER A 254 3.34 16.80 -5.55
N LEU A 255 3.67 16.75 -6.84
CA LEU A 255 5.03 17.01 -7.36
C LEU A 255 5.44 18.51 -7.34
N ARG A 256 4.69 19.34 -6.61
CA ARG A 256 4.79 20.81 -6.46
C ARG A 256 6.16 21.37 -6.03
N THR A 257 7.11 20.52 -5.66
CA THR A 257 8.47 20.90 -5.24
C THR A 257 9.54 20.10 -6.00
N THR A 258 9.17 19.52 -7.14
CA THR A 258 10.03 18.64 -7.96
C THR A 258 9.79 18.77 -9.46
N ASP A 259 8.59 19.17 -9.87
CA ASP A 259 8.23 19.47 -11.26
C ASP A 259 7.13 20.54 -11.30
N CYS A 260 7.26 21.48 -12.25
CA CYS A 260 6.23 22.46 -12.59
C CYS A 260 4.95 21.82 -13.18
N GLY A 261 5.11 20.67 -13.84
CA GLY A 261 4.07 19.96 -14.58
C GLY A 261 3.70 20.63 -15.91
N TYR A 262 3.44 19.84 -16.95
CA TYR A 262 2.94 20.33 -18.24
C TYR A 262 1.56 21.00 -18.15
N PHE A 263 0.84 20.72 -17.07
CA PHE A 263 -0.53 21.13 -16.83
C PHE A 263 -0.76 21.84 -15.49
N GLY A 264 0.32 22.28 -14.84
CA GLY A 264 0.29 22.69 -13.44
C GLY A 264 0.44 21.50 -12.49
N ALA A 265 0.49 21.82 -11.20
CA ALA A 265 1.19 20.99 -10.22
C ALA A 265 0.27 20.27 -9.23
N GLY A 266 0.39 18.94 -9.20
CA GLY A 266 -0.39 18.04 -8.36
C GLY A 266 0.24 16.64 -8.26
N SER A 267 -0.52 15.66 -7.77
CA SER A 267 -0.22 14.23 -7.96
C SER A 267 -0.81 13.75 -9.30
N TYR A 268 -0.22 12.75 -9.95
CA TYR A 268 -0.61 12.34 -11.31
C TYR A 268 -1.08 10.88 -11.38
N PHE A 269 -2.17 10.67 -12.10
CA PHE A 269 -2.70 9.36 -12.50
C PHE A 269 -3.12 9.34 -13.98
N ALA A 270 -3.24 8.14 -14.54
CA ALA A 270 -3.87 7.83 -15.83
C ALA A 270 -5.12 6.95 -15.62
N LEU A 271 -6.04 6.84 -16.59
CA LEU A 271 -7.05 5.77 -16.58
C LEU A 271 -6.57 4.53 -17.35
N GLU A 272 -5.62 4.72 -18.26
CA GLU A 272 -4.99 3.68 -19.05
C GLU A 272 -3.67 3.24 -18.41
N ALA A 273 -3.58 1.98 -17.99
CA ALA A 273 -2.33 1.37 -17.52
C ALA A 273 -1.18 1.56 -18.53
N ALA A 274 -1.50 1.54 -19.83
CA ALA A 274 -0.58 1.78 -20.94
C ALA A 274 0.12 3.14 -20.89
N TYR A 275 -0.55 4.19 -20.43
CA TYR A 275 0.08 5.52 -20.30
C TYR A 275 0.89 5.61 -19.01
N ALA A 276 0.34 5.16 -17.88
CA ALA A 276 1.04 5.13 -16.60
C ALA A 276 2.35 4.30 -16.68
N LEU A 277 2.36 3.19 -17.42
CA LEU A 277 3.55 2.35 -17.63
C LEU A 277 4.75 3.12 -18.19
N ARG A 278 4.54 4.19 -18.97
CA ARG A 278 5.63 5.03 -19.52
C ARG A 278 6.43 5.78 -18.45
N TYR A 279 5.87 5.93 -17.25
CA TYR A 279 6.51 6.56 -16.08
C TYR A 279 7.10 5.53 -15.11
N SER A 280 6.91 4.23 -15.36
CA SER A 280 7.65 3.18 -14.69
C SER A 280 9.01 2.96 -15.34
N ARG A 281 10.01 2.61 -14.52
CA ARG A 281 11.33 2.18 -14.99
C ARG A 281 11.44 0.67 -14.75
N PRO A 282 12.00 -0.11 -15.68
CA PRO A 282 12.14 -1.56 -15.48
C PRO A 282 13.12 -1.84 -14.34
N ASP A 283 12.81 -2.84 -13.52
CA ASP A 283 13.73 -3.36 -12.52
C ASP A 283 15.02 -3.88 -13.18
N PRO A 284 16.23 -3.50 -12.69
CA PRO A 284 17.49 -3.94 -13.29
C PRO A 284 17.76 -5.46 -13.26
N ALA A 285 17.06 -6.22 -12.40
CA ALA A 285 17.26 -7.67 -12.23
C ALA A 285 16.12 -8.50 -12.87
N SER A 286 14.86 -8.11 -12.71
CA SER A 286 13.72 -8.85 -13.31
C SER A 286 13.28 -8.32 -14.68
N GLY A 287 13.60 -7.07 -15.01
CA GLY A 287 13.08 -6.37 -16.19
C GLY A 287 11.60 -5.98 -16.09
N GLU A 288 10.97 -6.14 -14.93
CA GLU A 288 9.56 -5.79 -14.73
C GLU A 288 9.39 -4.28 -14.48
N CYS A 289 8.38 -3.68 -15.11
CA CYS A 289 7.89 -2.36 -14.75
C CYS A 289 6.69 -2.47 -13.80
N ALA A 290 6.62 -1.60 -12.79
CA ALA A 290 5.56 -1.57 -11.79
C ALA A 290 4.59 -0.39 -11.99
N VAL A 291 3.29 -0.69 -12.01
CA VAL A 291 2.23 0.32 -12.03
C VAL A 291 1.27 0.04 -10.88
N ILE A 292 0.98 1.05 -10.07
CA ILE A 292 0.09 0.95 -8.91
C ILE A 292 -1.32 1.36 -9.34
N LEU A 293 -2.30 0.53 -9.01
CA LEU A 293 -3.72 0.83 -9.14
C LEU A 293 -4.25 1.47 -7.85
N TYR A 294 -4.92 2.61 -7.98
CA TYR A 294 -5.61 3.30 -6.91
C TYR A 294 -7.12 3.34 -7.15
N ALA A 295 -7.91 3.22 -6.09
CA ALA A 295 -9.28 3.73 -6.09
C ALA A 295 -9.26 5.23 -5.71
N VAL A 296 -9.90 6.07 -6.52
CA VAL A 296 -9.82 7.54 -6.41
C VAL A 296 -11.20 8.16 -6.27
N SER A 297 -11.40 8.97 -5.24
CA SER A 297 -12.66 9.65 -4.88
C SER A 297 -12.75 11.05 -5.48
N VAL A 298 -13.51 11.19 -6.57
CA VAL A 298 -13.61 12.36 -7.46
C VAL A 298 -14.77 13.27 -7.06
N SER A 299 -14.63 14.09 -6.02
CA SER A 299 -15.71 15.03 -5.65
C SER A 299 -15.85 16.22 -6.61
N GLN A 300 -14.84 16.48 -7.44
CA GLN A 300 -14.82 17.51 -8.48
C GLN A 300 -14.00 17.00 -9.67
N ALA A 301 -14.25 17.56 -10.85
CA ALA A 301 -13.48 17.34 -12.06
C ALA A 301 -13.42 18.67 -12.84
N ARG A 302 -12.40 18.81 -13.68
CA ARG A 302 -12.29 19.87 -14.69
C ARG A 302 -11.69 19.21 -15.93
N VAL A 303 -12.05 19.68 -17.11
CA VAL A 303 -11.50 19.15 -18.37
C VAL A 303 -10.65 20.24 -19.00
N ILE A 304 -9.32 20.15 -18.87
CA ILE A 304 -8.37 20.96 -19.65
C ILE A 304 -8.51 20.61 -21.13
N THR A 305 -8.61 21.64 -21.98
CA THR A 305 -8.70 21.51 -23.44
C THR A 305 -7.68 22.46 -24.10
N PRO A 306 -7.22 22.19 -25.33
CA PRO A 306 -6.32 23.10 -26.05
C PRO A 306 -6.89 24.52 -26.17
N GLU A 307 -8.16 24.65 -26.51
CA GLU A 307 -8.82 25.92 -26.90
C GLU A 307 -8.98 26.88 -25.72
N ARG A 308 -9.14 26.35 -24.50
CA ARG A 308 -9.43 27.16 -23.29
C ARG A 308 -8.22 27.35 -22.38
N ASP A 309 -7.24 26.43 -22.42
CA ASP A 309 -6.20 26.32 -21.41
C ASP A 309 -4.76 26.29 -21.98
N TYR A 310 -4.56 26.39 -23.29
CA TYR A 310 -3.25 26.61 -23.92
C TYR A 310 -3.13 28.06 -24.42
N ARG A 311 -1.91 28.44 -24.80
CA ARG A 311 -1.61 29.77 -25.37
C ARG A 311 -1.81 29.69 -26.89
N GLU A 312 -2.62 30.59 -27.47
CA GLU A 312 -2.70 30.73 -28.94
C GLU A 312 -1.55 31.61 -29.46
N VAL A 313 -1.26 32.68 -28.73
CA VAL A 313 -0.12 33.57 -28.96
C VAL A 313 0.97 33.21 -27.96
N GLU A 314 2.10 32.74 -28.48
CA GLU A 314 3.24 32.29 -27.70
C GLU A 314 4.28 33.40 -27.53
N ASP A 315 4.83 33.54 -26.32
CA ASP A 315 5.80 34.58 -25.97
C ASP A 315 7.21 34.24 -26.48
N PRO A 316 7.82 35.06 -27.37
CA PRO A 316 9.19 34.81 -27.85
C PRO A 316 10.28 34.81 -26.77
N SER A 317 10.03 35.37 -25.57
CA SER A 317 10.99 35.37 -24.47
C SER A 317 11.04 34.03 -23.71
N THR A 318 9.96 33.24 -23.76
CA THR A 318 9.82 31.94 -23.10
C THR A 318 9.61 30.78 -24.07
N PRO A 319 10.50 30.54 -25.06
CA PRO A 319 10.34 29.50 -26.08
C PRO A 319 10.28 28.06 -25.52
N HIS A 320 10.71 27.86 -24.29
CA HIS A 320 10.58 26.58 -23.59
C HIS A 320 9.14 26.29 -23.14
N LEU A 321 8.25 27.28 -23.05
CA LEU A 321 6.83 27.10 -22.69
C LEU A 321 5.93 26.84 -23.91
N HIS A 322 6.48 26.89 -25.13
CA HIS A 322 5.70 26.82 -26.36
C HIS A 322 5.04 25.45 -26.55
N GLY A 323 3.73 25.44 -26.76
CA GLY A 323 2.92 24.23 -26.91
C GLY A 323 2.52 23.54 -25.60
N PHE A 324 2.80 24.14 -24.44
CA PHE A 324 2.35 23.67 -23.13
C PHE A 324 1.15 24.50 -22.64
N SER A 325 0.38 23.95 -21.70
CA SER A 325 -0.74 24.67 -21.11
C SER A 325 -0.28 25.95 -20.40
N ARG A 326 -1.21 26.88 -20.17
CA ARG A 326 -0.97 28.10 -19.37
C ARG A 326 -0.60 27.84 -17.90
N TYR A 327 -0.71 26.59 -17.46
CA TYR A 327 -0.37 26.14 -16.12
C TYR A 327 1.05 25.56 -16.02
N CYS A 328 1.71 25.29 -17.14
CA CYS A 328 3.15 25.05 -17.13
C CYS A 328 3.87 26.40 -16.95
N SER A 329 4.58 26.55 -15.82
CA SER A 329 5.47 27.67 -15.52
C SER A 329 6.88 27.50 -16.09
N GLY A 330 7.33 26.25 -16.29
CA GLY A 330 8.70 25.91 -16.70
C GLY A 330 9.73 26.03 -15.56
N ASP A 331 9.34 26.55 -14.41
CA ASP A 331 10.15 26.74 -13.21
C ASP A 331 9.70 25.71 -12.14
N PRO A 332 10.57 24.78 -11.71
CA PRO A 332 10.22 23.75 -10.74
C PRO A 332 9.90 24.28 -9.34
N ASP A 333 10.33 25.50 -9.00
CA ASP A 333 10.02 26.15 -7.72
C ASP A 333 8.69 26.93 -7.77
N THR A 334 8.19 27.27 -8.97
CA THR A 334 6.91 27.97 -9.18
C THR A 334 5.80 27.01 -9.59
N ALA A 335 5.14 26.41 -8.60
CA ALA A 335 3.97 25.54 -8.79
C ALA A 335 2.69 26.33 -9.11
N VAL A 336 2.09 26.10 -10.29
CA VAL A 336 0.78 26.67 -10.65
C VAL A 336 -0.32 25.63 -10.40
N ALA A 337 -1.26 25.91 -9.49
CA ALA A 337 -2.48 25.13 -9.35
C ALA A 337 -3.50 25.57 -10.42
N LEU A 338 -4.07 24.62 -11.19
CA LEU A 338 -4.97 24.99 -12.29
C LEU A 338 -6.30 25.64 -11.84
N ALA A 339 -6.78 25.36 -10.62
CA ALA A 339 -7.89 26.08 -9.98
C ALA A 339 -7.83 26.00 -8.43
N PRO A 340 -8.55 26.86 -7.69
CA PRO A 340 -8.57 26.82 -6.23
C PRO A 340 -9.14 25.50 -5.68
N ARG A 341 -8.47 24.91 -4.68
CA ARG A 341 -8.82 23.59 -4.06
C ARG A 341 -8.71 22.41 -5.04
N CYS A 342 -7.76 22.48 -5.98
CA CYS A 342 -7.50 21.45 -6.99
C CYS A 342 -6.02 21.05 -6.92
N ASP A 343 -5.72 19.81 -6.50
CA ASP A 343 -4.40 19.45 -5.99
C ASP A 343 -3.78 18.14 -6.54
N ALA A 344 -4.48 17.43 -7.45
CA ALA A 344 -3.99 16.29 -8.27
C ALA A 344 -4.94 15.96 -9.47
N HIS A 345 -4.47 15.15 -10.46
CA HIS A 345 -4.89 15.14 -11.89
C HIS A 345 -4.62 13.78 -12.64
N PHE A 346 -4.67 13.53 -13.99
CA PHE A 346 -4.79 14.33 -15.26
C PHE A 346 -5.81 13.76 -16.31
N ILE A 347 -5.71 14.09 -17.62
CA ILE A 347 -6.81 14.13 -18.65
C ILE A 347 -6.37 13.53 -20.04
N PRO A 348 -7.01 13.73 -21.24
CA PRO A 348 -6.60 12.96 -22.41
C PRO A 348 -5.20 13.41 -22.79
N VAL A 349 -4.40 12.47 -23.24
CA VAL A 349 -3.09 12.80 -23.71
C VAL A 349 -2.74 12.02 -24.95
N LYS A 350 -2.60 12.77 -26.04
CA LYS A 350 -2.02 12.31 -27.28
C LYS A 350 -0.55 12.72 -27.29
N CYS A 351 0.31 11.86 -27.82
CA CYS A 351 1.67 12.29 -28.16
C CYS A 351 1.58 13.30 -29.32
N TYR A 352 1.86 14.58 -29.04
CA TYR A 352 1.94 15.62 -30.06
C TYR A 352 3.36 15.81 -30.60
N GLY A 353 4.38 15.25 -29.94
CA GLY A 353 5.77 15.33 -30.38
C GLY A 353 6.25 16.78 -30.37
N ARG A 354 6.84 17.24 -31.49
CA ARG A 354 7.22 18.66 -31.68
C ARG A 354 6.13 19.49 -32.36
N THR A 355 4.87 19.28 -31.98
CA THR A 355 3.70 19.96 -32.54
C THR A 355 2.90 20.64 -31.45
N HIS A 356 2.54 21.91 -31.65
CA HIS A 356 1.72 22.66 -30.72
C HIS A 356 0.27 22.10 -30.71
N PRO A 357 -0.32 21.73 -29.55
CA PRO A 357 -1.63 21.06 -29.50
C PRO A 357 -2.77 21.84 -30.15
N LEU A 358 -2.90 23.14 -29.83
CA LEU A 358 -3.91 24.04 -30.42
C LEU A 358 -3.56 24.53 -31.84
N THR A 359 -2.37 25.10 -32.06
CA THR A 359 -2.07 25.83 -33.31
C THR A 359 -1.49 24.98 -34.44
N GLY A 360 -1.15 23.70 -34.19
CA GLY A 360 -0.54 22.79 -35.17
C GLY A 360 0.88 23.17 -35.63
N ARG A 361 1.47 24.24 -35.07
CA ARG A 361 2.81 24.74 -35.43
C ARG A 361 3.91 23.89 -34.81
N ALA A 362 5.10 23.88 -35.42
CA ALA A 362 6.26 23.20 -34.85
C ALA A 362 6.74 23.88 -33.56
N THR A 363 7.04 23.10 -32.52
CA THR A 363 7.58 23.58 -31.23
C THR A 363 9.10 23.35 -31.14
N PRO A 364 9.85 24.20 -30.42
CA PRO A 364 11.31 24.09 -30.33
C PRO A 364 11.78 22.90 -29.46
N ARG A 365 10.94 22.44 -28.53
CA ARG A 365 11.12 21.19 -27.79
C ARG A 365 9.95 20.24 -28.03
N ASP A 366 10.15 18.98 -27.68
CA ASP A 366 9.06 18.00 -27.64
C ASP A 366 8.06 18.36 -26.53
N VAL A 367 6.77 18.32 -26.82
CA VAL A 367 5.69 18.52 -25.84
C VAL A 367 5.17 17.20 -25.28
N ASP A 368 5.63 16.05 -25.81
CA ASP A 368 5.24 14.70 -25.41
C ASP A 368 3.70 14.56 -25.37
N TYR A 369 3.13 14.22 -24.21
CA TYR A 369 1.73 13.89 -24.05
C TYR A 369 0.89 15.10 -23.56
N GLN A 370 0.05 15.65 -24.44
CA GLN A 370 -0.72 16.90 -24.24
C GLN A 370 -2.23 16.73 -24.50
N ALA A 371 -3.03 17.68 -23.99
CA ALA A 371 -4.49 17.69 -24.11
C ALA A 371 -4.96 17.64 -25.57
N VAL A 372 -6.11 17.01 -25.79
CA VAL A 372 -6.65 16.66 -27.12
C VAL A 372 -7.85 17.53 -27.47
N ASP A 373 -7.83 18.11 -28.67
CA ASP A 373 -8.94 18.85 -29.29
C ASP A 373 -10.08 17.89 -29.66
N GLU A 374 -11.33 18.27 -29.38
CA GLU A 374 -12.54 17.53 -29.73
C GLU A 374 -12.67 17.27 -31.24
N SER A 375 -12.18 18.19 -32.09
CA SER A 375 -12.20 18.05 -33.56
C SER A 375 -11.46 16.81 -34.08
N SER A 376 -10.55 16.26 -33.28
CA SER A 376 -9.82 15.03 -33.59
C SER A 376 -10.66 13.75 -33.50
N GLY A 377 -11.85 13.82 -32.88
CA GLY A 377 -12.69 12.66 -32.57
C GLY A 377 -12.17 11.76 -31.45
N THR A 378 -11.04 12.08 -30.81
CA THR A 378 -10.38 11.26 -29.78
C THR A 378 -10.30 11.94 -28.41
N ALA A 379 -11.36 12.67 -28.02
CA ALA A 379 -11.44 13.31 -26.70
C ALA A 379 -11.64 12.28 -25.56
N GLU A 380 -10.77 12.32 -24.55
CA GLU A 380 -10.72 11.35 -23.44
C GLU A 380 -10.69 12.06 -22.06
N GLY A 381 -11.81 12.62 -21.61
CA GLY A 381 -11.83 13.46 -20.41
C GLY A 381 -11.70 12.68 -19.10
N HIS A 382 -10.59 12.87 -18.37
CA HIS A 382 -10.20 12.03 -17.24
C HIS A 382 -9.78 12.74 -15.91
N GLU A 383 -9.80 14.09 -15.74
CA GLU A 383 -9.23 14.69 -14.49
C GLU A 383 -10.03 14.42 -13.22
N LEU A 384 -9.26 13.95 -12.24
CA LEU A 384 -9.67 13.62 -10.90
C LEU A 384 -9.34 14.81 -9.99
N VAL A 385 -10.09 15.93 -10.03
CA VAL A 385 -9.84 17.06 -9.11
C VAL A 385 -10.08 16.61 -7.68
N ILE A 386 -9.01 16.13 -7.07
CA ILE A 386 -8.91 15.80 -5.67
C ILE A 386 -8.15 16.92 -4.95
N GLY A 387 -8.67 17.33 -3.81
CA GLY A 387 -8.08 18.35 -2.95
C GLY A 387 -7.25 17.78 -1.81
N ASN A 388 -7.03 16.45 -1.79
CA ASN A 388 -6.19 15.79 -0.80
C ASN A 388 -5.79 14.37 -1.26
N HIS A 389 -4.57 13.93 -0.93
CA HIS A 389 -4.08 12.56 -1.14
C HIS A 389 -4.92 11.50 -0.40
N HIS A 390 -5.60 11.83 0.70
CA HIS A 390 -6.57 10.94 1.37
C HIS A 390 -7.79 10.56 0.50
N ARG A 391 -7.96 11.15 -0.69
CA ARG A 391 -8.94 10.73 -1.70
C ARG A 391 -8.42 9.63 -2.64
N CYS A 392 -7.22 9.13 -2.43
CA CYS A 392 -6.62 8.01 -3.17
C CYS A 392 -6.21 6.91 -2.19
N ILE A 393 -6.57 5.67 -2.50
CA ILE A 393 -6.17 4.50 -1.72
C ILE A 393 -5.62 3.44 -2.70
N PRO A 394 -4.39 2.92 -2.50
CA PRO A 394 -3.86 1.89 -3.37
C PRO A 394 -4.64 0.59 -3.14
N VAL A 395 -4.89 -0.15 -4.22
CA VAL A 395 -5.62 -1.43 -4.18
C VAL A 395 -4.80 -2.58 -4.75
N ALA A 396 -3.89 -2.31 -5.68
CA ALA A 396 -2.98 -3.31 -6.25
C ALA A 396 -1.70 -2.68 -6.80
N VAL A 397 -0.65 -3.49 -6.92
CA VAL A 397 0.52 -3.24 -7.77
C VAL A 397 0.53 -4.31 -8.85
N VAL A 398 0.68 -3.88 -10.09
CA VAL A 398 0.67 -4.74 -11.28
C VAL A 398 2.04 -4.64 -11.93
N TYR A 399 2.68 -5.79 -12.12
CA TYR A 399 4.01 -5.89 -12.70
C TYR A 399 3.90 -6.38 -14.14
N PHE A 400 4.51 -5.65 -15.06
CA PHE A 400 4.46 -5.89 -16.50
C PHE A 400 5.85 -6.21 -17.04
N LYS A 401 5.91 -7.09 -18.05
CA LYS A 401 7.10 -7.28 -18.88
C LYS A 401 6.85 -6.60 -20.22
N ILE A 402 7.70 -5.62 -20.56
CA ILE A 402 7.51 -4.73 -21.72
C ILE A 402 8.02 -5.36 -23.00
#